data_AF-A0A7C7NTD6-F1
#
_entry.id   AF-A0A7C7NTD6-F1
#
_cell.length_a   1.000
_cell.length_b   1.000
_cell.length_c   1.000
_cell.angle_alpha   90.00
_cell.angle_beta   90.00
_cell.angle_gamma   90.00
#
_symmetry.space_group_name_H-M   'P 1'
#
loop_
_entity.id
_entity.type
_entity.pdbx_description
1 polymer ?
#
loop_
_entity_poly.entity_id
_entity_poly.type
_entity_poly.pdbx_seq_one_letter_code
_entity_poly.pdbx_strand_id
1 'polypeptide(L)'
;MNKIINIKNTLVAIIAVSLISCNTSNNSTSKNTSENPFKTQVDSILNLMTLDEKIGQLNLPATGPITTGSSKSTDVVKKIEEGLIGGLFNIKDHKNIYEVQKIAVEKSRLGIPLIFGMDVIHGFKTTFPIPLGLSSSWDMEMIEKTAQVAATEASANGINWTFSPMVDVSRDPRWGRISEGNGEDPYLGSQIARAMVNGYQQNNLAANNTIMSCVKHFALYGAPEAGRDYNTVDMSRIRMYNEYLPPYKAAVEEGVGSVMASFNEIDGVPATGNKWLLTDLLRDDWGFNGFVVSDYTGIYE
;
A
#
# COMPACT_ATOMS: atom_id res chain seq x y z
N MET A 1 29.48 14.55 73.80
CA MET A 1 28.87 15.06 72.55
C MET A 1 30.00 15.30 71.57
N ASN A 2 30.26 14.33 70.68
CA ASN A 2 29.78 14.28 69.28
C ASN A 2 30.24 15.49 68.46
N LYS A 3 30.87 15.38 67.29
CA LYS A 3 31.37 14.28 66.46
C LYS A 3 32.25 14.99 65.42
N ILE A 4 33.56 14.76 65.43
CA ILE A 4 34.42 15.03 64.27
C ILE A 4 34.60 13.67 63.59
N ILE A 5 33.79 13.40 62.58
CA ILE A 5 33.93 12.20 61.73
C ILE A 5 33.90 12.64 60.27
N ASN A 6 35.11 12.85 59.75
CA ASN A 6 35.63 12.21 58.54
C ASN A 6 34.79 12.31 57.24
N ILE A 7 34.66 13.55 56.72
CA ILE A 7 34.04 13.87 55.41
C ILE A 7 34.76 13.20 54.22
N LYS A 8 36.02 12.77 54.36
CA LYS A 8 36.77 12.10 53.28
C LYS A 8 36.30 10.68 52.99
N ASN A 9 35.77 9.95 53.98
CA ASN A 9 35.33 8.57 53.78
C ASN A 9 33.90 8.48 53.20
N THR A 10 33.09 9.53 53.37
CA THR A 10 31.74 9.59 52.81
C THR A 10 31.74 9.88 51.31
N LEU A 11 32.73 10.62 50.81
CA LEU A 11 32.83 10.92 49.37
C LEU A 11 33.28 9.69 48.55
N VAL A 12 34.13 8.83 49.12
CA VAL A 12 34.61 7.60 48.44
C VAL A 12 33.50 6.54 48.41
N ALA A 13 32.62 6.48 49.42
CA ALA A 13 31.48 5.57 49.41
C ALA A 13 30.40 5.95 48.37
N ILE A 14 30.22 7.24 48.07
CA ILE A 14 29.22 7.71 47.09
C ILE A 14 29.71 7.48 45.63
N ILE A 15 31.02 7.52 45.39
CA ILE A 15 31.61 7.22 44.08
C ILE A 15 31.66 5.69 43.82
N ALA A 16 31.83 4.87 44.86
CA ALA A 16 31.81 3.40 44.71
C ALA A 16 30.39 2.84 44.47
N VAL A 17 29.34 3.48 45.00
CA VAL A 17 27.94 3.05 44.80
C VAL A 17 27.38 3.51 43.43
N SER A 18 27.95 4.56 42.82
CA SER A 18 27.55 5.02 41.49
C SER A 18 28.19 4.23 40.33
N LEU A 19 29.19 3.38 40.60
CA LEU A 19 29.85 2.53 39.58
C LEU A 19 29.33 1.08 39.54
N ILE A 20 28.41 0.68 40.42
CA ILE A 20 27.90 -0.71 40.50
C ILE A 20 26.42 -0.82 40.07
N SER A 21 25.73 0.29 39.79
CA SER A 21 24.29 0.28 39.40
C SER A 21 24.00 0.40 37.90
N CYS A 22 24.98 0.25 37.01
CA CYS A 22 24.74 0.29 35.55
C CYS A 22 25.28 -0.93 34.81
N ASN A 23 25.13 -2.14 35.37
CA ASN A 23 25.49 -3.37 34.67
C ASN A 23 24.37 -4.43 34.67
N THR A 24 23.12 -3.97 34.59
CA THR A 24 22.04 -4.77 34.00
C THR A 24 21.81 -4.24 32.59
N SER A 25 22.65 -4.69 31.65
CA SER A 25 22.22 -4.81 30.26
C SER A 25 21.06 -5.80 30.25
N ASN A 26 19.86 -5.31 30.53
CA ASN A 26 18.66 -5.92 30.00
C ASN A 26 18.84 -5.85 28.50
N ASN A 27 19.39 -6.92 27.92
CA ASN A 27 19.10 -7.30 26.56
C ASN A 27 17.59 -7.49 26.49
N SER A 28 16.84 -6.39 26.38
CA SER A 28 15.61 -6.39 25.61
C SER A 28 16.07 -6.66 24.19
N THR A 29 16.33 -7.93 23.89
CA THR A 29 16.08 -8.44 22.56
C THR A 29 14.69 -7.96 22.21
N SER A 30 14.58 -6.91 21.39
CA SER A 30 13.35 -6.59 20.68
C SER A 30 13.12 -7.70 19.66
N LYS A 31 12.87 -8.92 20.15
CA LYS A 31 12.19 -9.96 19.39
C LYS A 31 10.71 -9.61 19.45
N ASN A 32 10.34 -8.63 18.65
CA ASN A 32 8.99 -8.49 18.15
C ASN A 32 9.08 -8.25 16.63
N THR A 33 9.80 -9.12 15.93
CA THR A 33 9.25 -9.59 14.67
C THR A 33 8.06 -10.45 15.09
N SER A 34 6.85 -9.91 15.10
CA SER A 34 5.67 -10.75 15.15
C SER A 34 5.81 -11.72 13.98
N GLU A 35 6.14 -12.97 14.28
CA GLU A 35 6.25 -14.00 13.26
C GLU A 35 4.91 -14.02 12.53
N ASN A 36 4.91 -13.87 11.20
CA ASN A 36 3.68 -13.82 10.42
C ASN A 36 2.83 -15.05 10.81
N PRO A 37 1.63 -14.86 11.41
CA PRO A 37 0.84 -15.95 11.97
C PRO A 37 0.32 -16.90 10.89
N PHE A 38 0.43 -16.49 9.62
CA PHE A 38 0.06 -17.26 8.44
C PHE A 38 1.28 -17.88 7.73
N LYS A 39 2.51 -17.71 8.22
CA LYS A 39 3.73 -18.18 7.53
C LYS A 39 3.65 -19.66 7.18
N THR A 40 3.32 -20.50 8.16
CA THR A 40 3.22 -21.95 7.96
C THR A 40 2.11 -22.31 6.94
N GLN A 41 0.98 -21.63 7.00
CA GLN A 41 -0.13 -21.83 6.05
C GLN A 41 0.29 -21.43 4.63
N VAL A 42 0.92 -20.27 4.47
CA VAL A 42 1.43 -19.78 3.18
C VAL A 42 2.49 -20.73 2.62
N ASP A 43 3.48 -21.13 3.43
CA ASP A 43 4.53 -22.08 3.03
C ASP A 43 3.92 -23.42 2.59
N SER A 44 2.87 -23.90 3.25
CA SER A 44 2.18 -25.13 2.88
C SER A 44 1.52 -25.05 1.50
N ILE A 45 0.88 -23.92 1.17
CA ILE A 45 0.25 -23.70 -0.14
C ILE A 45 1.33 -23.54 -1.22
N LEU A 46 2.36 -22.74 -0.97
CA LEU A 46 3.47 -22.51 -1.90
C LEU A 46 4.23 -23.80 -2.25
N ASN A 47 4.34 -24.75 -1.32
CA ASN A 47 4.95 -26.05 -1.55
C ASN A 47 4.09 -26.97 -2.43
N LEU A 48 2.77 -26.77 -2.44
CA LEU A 48 1.85 -27.51 -3.30
C LEU A 48 1.77 -26.94 -4.71
N MET A 49 2.12 -25.66 -4.91
CA MET A 49 2.01 -24.97 -6.19
C MET A 49 3.08 -25.40 -7.20
N THR A 50 2.67 -25.56 -8.46
CA THR A 50 3.58 -25.61 -9.59
C THR A 50 4.23 -24.25 -9.83
N LEU A 51 5.24 -24.20 -10.71
CA LEU A 51 5.83 -22.92 -11.12
C LEU A 51 4.78 -22.03 -11.82
N ASP A 52 3.96 -22.60 -12.70
CA ASP A 52 2.95 -21.86 -13.46
C ASP A 52 1.88 -21.26 -12.55
N GLU A 53 1.46 -21.96 -11.50
CA GLU A 53 0.52 -21.43 -10.51
C GLU A 53 1.15 -20.28 -9.70
N LYS A 54 2.45 -20.36 -9.39
CA LYS A 54 3.17 -19.27 -8.71
C LYS A 54 3.25 -18.03 -9.58
N ILE A 55 3.55 -18.20 -10.86
CA ILE A 55 3.51 -17.13 -11.87
C ILE A 55 2.08 -16.58 -12.01
N GLY A 56 1.08 -17.47 -12.00
CA GLY A 56 -0.33 -17.12 -12.05
C GLY A 56 -0.77 -16.16 -10.95
N GLN A 57 -0.26 -16.33 -9.72
CA GLN A 57 -0.53 -15.42 -8.61
C GLN A 57 0.01 -13.99 -8.83
N LEU A 58 0.96 -13.80 -9.74
CA LEU A 58 1.49 -12.48 -10.10
C LEU A 58 0.69 -11.79 -11.22
N ASN A 59 -0.35 -12.45 -11.75
CA ASN A 59 -1.09 -11.98 -12.90
C ASN A 59 -2.41 -11.29 -12.48
N LEU A 60 -2.60 -10.06 -12.96
CA LEU A 60 -3.76 -9.20 -12.72
C LEU A 60 -4.36 -8.70 -14.04
N PRO A 61 -5.11 -9.52 -14.79
CA PRO A 61 -5.73 -9.08 -16.03
C PRO A 61 -6.92 -8.15 -15.77
N ALA A 62 -7.05 -7.15 -16.64
CA ALA A 62 -8.27 -6.36 -16.74
C ALA A 62 -9.39 -7.22 -17.31
N THR A 63 -10.59 -7.13 -16.74
CA THR A 63 -11.77 -7.80 -17.27
C THR A 63 -12.87 -6.80 -17.57
N GLY A 64 -13.37 -6.83 -18.81
CA GLY A 64 -14.67 -6.24 -19.15
C GLY A 64 -15.84 -7.05 -18.57
N PRO A 65 -17.09 -6.79 -18.97
CA PRO A 65 -18.26 -7.51 -18.46
C PRO A 65 -18.12 -9.03 -18.68
N ILE A 66 -17.94 -9.78 -17.59
CA ILE A 66 -17.98 -11.23 -17.62
C ILE A 66 -19.46 -11.64 -17.68
N THR A 67 -19.90 -12.17 -18.81
CA THR A 67 -21.26 -12.72 -18.94
C THR A 67 -21.24 -14.19 -18.53
N THR A 68 -21.57 -14.48 -17.28
CA THR A 68 -21.74 -15.84 -16.79
C THR A 68 -23.00 -16.47 -17.40
N GLY A 69 -22.89 -17.67 -17.97
CA GLY A 69 -24.02 -18.38 -18.60
C GLY A 69 -24.12 -18.23 -20.13
N SER A 70 -23.20 -17.50 -20.77
CA SER A 70 -23.03 -17.47 -22.23
C SER A 70 -21.72 -18.16 -22.61
N SER A 71 -21.68 -18.89 -23.72
CA SER A 71 -20.51 -19.59 -24.29
C SER A 71 -19.35 -18.67 -24.75
N LYS A 72 -19.26 -17.43 -24.23
CA LYS A 72 -18.35 -16.35 -24.67
C LYS A 72 -17.40 -15.82 -23.57
N SER A 73 -17.20 -16.54 -22.46
CA SER A 73 -16.17 -16.20 -21.46
C SER A 73 -15.02 -17.20 -21.46
N THR A 74 -14.37 -17.40 -22.62
CA THR A 74 -13.59 -18.63 -22.85
C THR A 74 -12.12 -18.59 -22.38
N ASP A 75 -11.48 -17.43 -22.24
CA ASP A 75 -10.05 -17.38 -21.89
C ASP A 75 -9.78 -17.07 -20.40
N VAL A 76 -10.40 -16.03 -19.84
CA VAL A 76 -10.18 -15.65 -18.42
C VAL A 76 -10.67 -16.73 -17.47
N VAL A 77 -11.88 -17.25 -17.66
CA VAL A 77 -12.42 -18.34 -16.82
C VAL A 77 -11.52 -19.58 -16.89
N LYS A 78 -11.05 -19.95 -18.08
CA LYS A 78 -10.13 -21.08 -18.26
C LYS A 78 -8.82 -20.85 -17.51
N LYS A 79 -8.24 -19.65 -17.60
CA LYS A 79 -7.04 -19.26 -16.86
C LYS A 79 -7.25 -19.27 -15.35
N ILE A 80 -8.44 -18.95 -14.85
CA ILE A 80 -8.78 -19.09 -13.42
C ILE A 80 -8.81 -20.57 -13.03
N GLU A 81 -9.50 -21.42 -13.79
CA GLU A 81 -9.55 -22.87 -13.56
C GLU A 81 -8.16 -23.51 -13.59
N GLU A 82 -7.25 -22.98 -14.42
CA GLU A 82 -5.83 -23.40 -14.52
C GLU A 82 -4.92 -22.80 -13.43
N GLY A 83 -5.41 -21.92 -12.55
CA GLY A 83 -4.61 -21.29 -11.50
C GLY A 83 -3.64 -20.20 -11.99
N LEU A 84 -3.91 -19.61 -13.16
CA LEU A 84 -3.04 -18.65 -13.85
C LEU A 84 -3.38 -17.17 -13.60
N ILE A 85 -4.23 -16.89 -12.61
CA ILE A 85 -4.71 -15.54 -12.26
C ILE A 85 -4.74 -15.41 -10.73
N GLY A 86 -4.10 -14.37 -10.18
CA GLY A 86 -4.08 -14.04 -8.75
C GLY A 86 -5.13 -13.01 -8.35
N GLY A 87 -5.55 -12.17 -9.29
CA GLY A 87 -6.61 -11.19 -9.06
C GLY A 87 -7.20 -10.67 -10.35
N LEU A 88 -8.29 -9.92 -10.23
CA LEU A 88 -8.96 -9.20 -11.31
C LEU A 88 -9.24 -7.78 -10.86
N PHE A 89 -9.52 -6.88 -11.79
CA PHE A 89 -9.97 -5.54 -11.43
C PHE A 89 -11.04 -5.00 -12.37
N ASN A 90 -11.76 -3.98 -11.89
CA ASN A 90 -12.85 -3.29 -12.58
C ASN A 90 -14.10 -4.13 -12.89
N ILE A 91 -14.34 -5.19 -12.11
CA ILE A 91 -15.64 -5.88 -12.07
C ILE A 91 -16.51 -5.20 -11.01
N LYS A 92 -17.61 -4.55 -11.42
CA LYS A 92 -18.44 -3.74 -10.50
C LYS A 92 -19.63 -4.50 -9.88
N ASP A 93 -20.11 -5.55 -10.54
CA ASP A 93 -21.32 -6.26 -10.11
C ASP A 93 -20.99 -7.40 -9.13
N HIS A 94 -21.62 -7.37 -7.94
CA HIS A 94 -21.34 -8.32 -6.88
C HIS A 94 -21.68 -9.78 -7.27
N LYS A 95 -22.69 -10.00 -8.13
CA LYS A 95 -23.04 -11.36 -8.58
C LYS A 95 -21.95 -11.90 -9.49
N ASN A 96 -21.45 -11.08 -10.41
CA ASN A 96 -20.32 -11.46 -11.26
C ASN A 96 -19.06 -11.75 -10.43
N ILE A 97 -18.72 -10.92 -9.44
CA ILE A 97 -17.59 -11.19 -8.53
C ILE A 97 -17.79 -12.53 -7.81
N TYR A 98 -18.99 -12.77 -7.27
CA TYR A 98 -19.30 -14.01 -6.57
C TYR A 98 -19.14 -15.24 -7.47
N GLU A 99 -19.70 -15.23 -8.68
CA GLU A 99 -19.60 -16.36 -9.62
C GLU A 99 -18.16 -16.60 -10.07
N VAL A 100 -17.38 -15.54 -10.29
CA VAL A 100 -15.96 -15.65 -10.66
C VAL A 100 -15.12 -16.18 -9.50
N GLN A 101 -15.36 -15.70 -8.28
CA GLN A 101 -14.69 -16.20 -7.08
C GLN A 101 -15.04 -17.68 -6.83
N LYS A 102 -16.30 -18.07 -7.07
CA LYS A 102 -16.75 -19.45 -6.98
C LYS A 102 -16.00 -20.36 -7.95
N ILE A 103 -15.72 -19.92 -9.17
CA ILE A 103 -14.88 -20.66 -10.13
C ILE A 103 -13.47 -20.87 -9.57
N ALA A 104 -12.84 -19.81 -9.06
CA ALA A 104 -11.49 -19.91 -8.49
C ALA A 104 -11.44 -20.92 -7.33
N VAL A 105 -12.41 -20.85 -6.41
CA VAL A 105 -12.46 -21.70 -5.21
C VAL A 105 -12.86 -23.14 -5.52
N GLU A 106 -13.86 -23.36 -6.39
CA GLU A 106 -14.44 -24.70 -6.59
C GLU A 106 -13.84 -25.47 -7.77
N LYS A 107 -13.21 -24.79 -8.73
CA LYS A 107 -12.77 -25.42 -9.98
C LYS A 107 -11.26 -25.36 -10.25
N SER A 108 -10.51 -24.48 -9.58
CA SER A 108 -9.06 -24.51 -9.66
C SER A 108 -8.48 -25.63 -8.80
N ARG A 109 -7.29 -26.13 -9.14
CA ARG A 109 -6.65 -27.27 -8.46
C ARG A 109 -6.44 -27.04 -6.95
N LEU A 110 -6.09 -25.82 -6.55
CA LEU A 110 -5.78 -25.47 -5.16
C LEU A 110 -6.85 -24.60 -4.48
N GLY A 111 -7.87 -24.15 -5.20
CA GLY A 111 -8.94 -23.31 -4.64
C GLY A 111 -8.46 -21.96 -4.09
N ILE A 112 -7.36 -21.41 -4.61
CA ILE A 112 -6.81 -20.12 -4.15
C ILE A 112 -7.77 -18.99 -4.57
N PRO A 113 -8.28 -18.17 -3.64
CA PRO A 113 -9.21 -17.10 -3.96
C PRO A 113 -8.52 -15.93 -4.67
N LEU A 114 -9.28 -15.19 -5.48
CA LEU A 114 -8.84 -14.00 -6.19
C LEU A 114 -8.98 -12.73 -5.35
N ILE A 115 -8.10 -11.76 -5.59
CA ILE A 115 -8.25 -10.36 -5.17
C ILE A 115 -9.05 -9.60 -6.25
N PHE A 116 -9.98 -8.74 -5.85
CA PHE A 116 -10.80 -7.90 -6.73
C PHE A 116 -10.51 -6.42 -6.48
N GLY A 117 -9.74 -5.83 -7.40
CA GLY A 117 -9.32 -4.43 -7.39
C GLY A 117 -10.32 -3.49 -8.08
N MET A 118 -10.38 -2.23 -7.65
CA MET A 118 -11.10 -1.17 -8.36
C MET A 118 -10.54 0.22 -8.01
N ASP A 119 -10.65 1.17 -8.94
CA ASP A 119 -10.42 2.60 -8.65
C ASP A 119 -11.57 3.19 -7.81
N VAL A 120 -11.52 2.99 -6.50
CA VAL A 120 -12.44 3.63 -5.54
C VAL A 120 -11.76 4.88 -4.97
N ILE A 121 -11.70 5.93 -5.77
CA ILE A 121 -10.84 7.10 -5.54
C ILE A 121 -11.45 8.08 -4.52
N HIS A 122 -12.68 8.51 -4.75
CA HIS A 122 -13.37 9.50 -3.91
C HIS A 122 -14.83 9.10 -3.65
N GLY A 123 -15.04 7.81 -3.39
CA GLY A 123 -16.36 7.20 -3.23
C GLY A 123 -16.60 6.03 -4.17
N PHE A 124 -17.66 5.27 -3.91
CA PHE A 124 -18.05 4.11 -4.72
C PHE A 124 -19.36 4.37 -5.47
N LYS A 125 -20.50 4.36 -4.77
CA LYS A 125 -21.80 4.82 -5.29
C LYS A 125 -22.11 6.22 -4.75
N THR A 126 -21.90 6.43 -3.47
CA THR A 126 -21.86 7.77 -2.90
C THR A 126 -20.53 8.41 -3.30
N THR A 127 -20.61 9.51 -4.04
CA THR A 127 -19.44 10.21 -4.58
C THR A 127 -19.19 11.49 -3.80
N PHE A 128 -17.98 11.62 -3.25
CA PHE A 128 -17.49 12.81 -2.55
C PHE A 128 -16.80 13.78 -3.54
N PRO A 129 -16.34 14.97 -3.12
CA PRO A 129 -15.48 15.79 -3.96
C PRO A 129 -14.25 15.03 -4.43
N ILE A 130 -13.71 15.40 -5.61
CA ILE A 130 -12.42 14.86 -6.07
C ILE A 130 -11.33 15.09 -5.01
N PRO A 131 -10.27 14.25 -4.94
CA PRO A 131 -9.25 14.35 -3.89
C PRO A 131 -8.67 15.75 -3.69
N LEU A 132 -8.40 16.51 -4.76
CA LEU A 132 -7.90 17.89 -4.65
C LEU A 132 -8.90 18.85 -3.98
N GLY A 133 -10.19 18.65 -4.25
CA GLY A 133 -11.25 19.40 -3.58
C GLY A 133 -11.42 18.96 -2.12
N LEU A 134 -11.28 17.66 -1.86
CA LEU A 134 -11.36 17.08 -0.53
C LEU A 134 -10.19 17.54 0.36
N SER A 135 -8.98 17.65 -0.18
CA SER A 135 -7.78 18.12 0.53
C SER A 135 -7.92 19.57 1.01
N SER A 136 -8.68 20.38 0.27
CA SER A 136 -8.97 21.78 0.61
C SER A 136 -9.81 21.93 1.89
N SER A 137 -10.36 20.84 2.44
CA SER A 137 -11.04 20.86 3.74
C SER A 137 -10.09 20.99 4.93
N TRP A 138 -8.84 20.52 4.81
CA TRP A 138 -7.88 20.38 5.91
C TRP A 138 -8.41 19.59 7.12
N ASP A 139 -9.45 18.77 6.91
CA ASP A 139 -10.13 18.01 7.96
C ASP A 139 -9.84 16.51 7.81
N MET A 140 -8.84 16.02 8.54
CA MET A 140 -8.39 14.62 8.43
C MET A 140 -9.45 13.62 8.91
N GLU A 141 -10.28 13.99 9.89
CA GLU A 141 -11.36 13.14 10.39
C GLU A 141 -12.44 12.97 9.32
N MET A 142 -12.82 14.06 8.66
CA MET A 142 -13.76 14.00 7.53
C MET A 142 -13.19 13.19 6.36
N ILE A 143 -11.91 13.40 6.01
CA ILE A 143 -11.24 12.66 4.94
C ILE A 143 -11.24 11.16 5.23
N GLU A 144 -10.80 10.75 6.43
CA GLU A 144 -10.84 9.36 6.85
C GLU A 144 -12.27 8.81 6.75
N LYS A 145 -13.28 9.60 7.16
CA LYS A 145 -14.67 9.18 7.09
C LYS A 145 -15.15 8.92 5.66
N THR A 146 -14.70 9.72 4.69
CA THR A 146 -15.04 9.47 3.28
C THR A 146 -14.49 8.13 2.78
N ALA A 147 -13.24 7.80 3.15
CA ALA A 147 -12.62 6.52 2.82
C ALA A 147 -13.32 5.34 3.51
N GLN A 148 -13.75 5.48 4.77
CA GLN A 148 -14.54 4.46 5.48
C GLN A 148 -15.88 4.18 4.78
N VAL A 149 -16.59 5.22 4.34
CA VAL A 149 -17.86 5.06 3.60
C VAL A 149 -17.61 4.37 2.26
N ALA A 150 -16.58 4.79 1.54
CA ALA A 150 -16.19 4.18 0.28
C ALA A 150 -15.82 2.70 0.44
N ALA A 151 -15.04 2.35 1.48
CA ALA A 151 -14.70 0.97 1.82
C ALA A 151 -15.93 0.13 2.11
N THR A 152 -16.86 0.66 2.92
CA THR A 152 -18.11 -0.02 3.28
C THR A 152 -18.96 -0.30 2.04
N GLU A 153 -19.11 0.68 1.14
CA GLU A 153 -19.89 0.47 -0.08
C GLU A 153 -19.22 -0.50 -1.07
N ALA A 154 -17.91 -0.39 -1.25
CA ALA A 154 -17.16 -1.21 -2.19
C ALA A 154 -17.09 -2.68 -1.73
N SER A 155 -16.79 -2.92 -0.45
CA SER A 155 -16.79 -4.26 0.17
C SER A 155 -18.15 -4.93 0.11
N ALA A 156 -19.23 -4.18 0.33
CA ALA A 156 -20.60 -4.67 0.15
C ALA A 156 -20.92 -5.08 -1.30
N ASN A 157 -20.13 -4.64 -2.28
CA ASN A 157 -20.25 -5.04 -3.69
C ASN A 157 -19.17 -6.06 -4.12
N GLY A 158 -18.38 -6.60 -3.18
CA GLY A 158 -17.39 -7.65 -3.44
C GLY A 158 -15.97 -7.16 -3.76
N ILE A 159 -15.73 -5.85 -3.78
CA ILE A 159 -14.38 -5.27 -3.92
C ILE A 159 -13.63 -5.45 -2.60
N ASN A 160 -12.39 -5.93 -2.66
CA ASN A 160 -11.55 -6.13 -1.47
C ASN A 160 -10.20 -5.39 -1.56
N TRP A 161 -9.97 -4.65 -2.64
CA TRP A 161 -8.76 -3.87 -2.86
C TRP A 161 -9.08 -2.59 -3.66
N THR A 162 -8.60 -1.43 -3.22
CA THR A 162 -8.72 -0.17 -3.95
C THR A 162 -7.38 0.36 -4.42
N PHE A 163 -7.34 0.93 -5.62
CA PHE A 163 -6.19 1.66 -6.16
C PHE A 163 -6.18 3.11 -5.65
N SER A 164 -6.14 3.28 -4.34
CA SER A 164 -6.24 4.56 -3.62
C SER A 164 -5.52 4.45 -2.25
N PRO A 165 -4.86 5.51 -1.74
CA PRO A 165 -4.84 6.89 -2.25
C PRO A 165 -3.79 7.18 -3.33
N MET A 166 -4.11 8.10 -4.24
CA MET A 166 -3.12 8.79 -5.05
C MET A 166 -2.52 9.94 -4.21
N VAL A 167 -1.20 9.97 -4.08
CA VAL A 167 -0.49 10.89 -3.18
C VAL A 167 0.66 11.64 -3.86
N ASP A 168 0.64 11.69 -5.19
CA ASP A 168 1.67 12.36 -5.97
C ASP A 168 1.66 13.87 -5.67
N VAL A 169 2.78 14.38 -5.16
CA VAL A 169 2.99 15.82 -5.04
C VAL A 169 3.15 16.39 -6.44
N SER A 170 2.41 17.45 -6.75
CA SER A 170 2.54 18.16 -8.02
C SER A 170 2.59 19.66 -7.82
N ARG A 171 3.36 20.33 -8.67
CA ARG A 171 3.48 21.80 -8.75
C ARG A 171 3.21 22.29 -10.17
N ASP A 172 2.65 21.43 -11.01
CA ASP A 172 2.32 21.75 -12.39
C ASP A 172 0.82 21.63 -12.62
N PRO A 173 0.07 22.73 -12.62
CA PRO A 173 -1.37 22.70 -12.76
C PRO A 173 -1.83 22.26 -14.17
N ARG A 174 -0.91 22.08 -15.14
CA ARG A 174 -1.24 21.54 -16.46
C ARG A 174 -1.50 20.04 -16.42
N TRP A 175 -0.97 19.34 -15.42
CA TRP A 175 -1.12 17.90 -15.29
C TRP A 175 -2.53 17.56 -14.79
N GLY A 176 -3.33 16.87 -15.60
CA GLY A 176 -4.75 16.61 -15.29
C GLY A 176 -4.98 15.81 -14.00
N ARG A 177 -4.00 14.99 -13.60
CA ARG A 177 -4.10 14.12 -12.42
C ARG A 177 -3.85 14.86 -11.10
N ILE A 178 -3.57 16.18 -11.12
CA ILE A 178 -3.64 16.98 -9.87
C ILE A 178 -5.00 16.83 -9.19
N SER A 179 -6.07 16.55 -9.96
CA SER A 179 -7.41 16.30 -9.46
C SER A 179 -7.51 15.09 -8.52
N GLU A 180 -6.65 14.09 -8.71
CA GLU A 180 -6.58 12.86 -7.91
C GLU A 180 -5.66 12.98 -6.70
N GLY A 181 -4.80 14.00 -6.66
CA GLY A 181 -3.83 14.23 -5.59
C GLY A 181 -4.28 15.24 -4.55
N ASN A 182 -3.34 15.63 -3.69
CA ASN A 182 -3.60 16.41 -2.48
C ASN A 182 -2.94 17.81 -2.48
N GLY A 183 -2.52 18.28 -3.65
CA GLY A 183 -1.83 19.56 -3.84
C GLY A 183 -0.31 19.44 -3.82
N GLU A 184 0.36 20.53 -3.42
CA GLU A 184 1.81 20.71 -3.56
C GLU A 184 2.62 20.49 -2.28
N ASP A 185 1.94 20.33 -1.13
CA ASP A 185 2.58 20.30 0.18
C ASP A 185 2.80 18.86 0.69
N PRO A 186 4.05 18.45 0.98
CA PRO A 186 4.34 17.09 1.43
C PRO A 186 3.77 16.77 2.81
N TYR A 187 3.62 17.76 3.69
CA TYR A 187 3.09 17.54 5.04
C TYR A 187 1.59 17.25 4.98
N LEU A 188 0.80 18.11 4.32
CA LEU A 188 -0.63 17.90 4.10
C LEU A 188 -0.87 16.60 3.34
N GLY A 189 -0.11 16.35 2.27
CA GLY A 189 -0.18 15.10 1.52
C GLY A 189 0.07 13.87 2.40
N SER A 190 1.02 13.95 3.33
CA SER A 190 1.31 12.88 4.29
C SER A 190 0.18 12.67 5.29
N GLN A 191 -0.44 13.73 5.81
CA GLN A 191 -1.58 13.59 6.74
C GLN A 191 -2.78 12.95 6.04
N ILE A 192 -3.07 13.35 4.81
CA ILE A 192 -4.16 12.79 4.01
C ILE A 192 -3.88 11.33 3.63
N ALA A 193 -2.64 11.00 3.26
CA ALA A 193 -2.26 9.62 2.98
C ALA A 193 -2.59 8.68 4.16
N ARG A 194 -2.27 9.10 5.39
CA ARG A 194 -2.58 8.34 6.61
C ARG A 194 -4.10 8.21 6.81
N ALA A 195 -4.83 9.32 6.73
CA ALA A 195 -6.28 9.33 6.90
C ALA A 195 -6.99 8.40 5.89
N MET A 196 -6.56 8.41 4.63
CA MET A 196 -7.11 7.54 3.58
C MET A 196 -6.78 6.07 3.83
N VAL A 197 -5.51 5.73 4.13
CA VAL A 197 -5.10 4.35 4.44
C VAL A 197 -5.85 3.80 5.65
N ASN A 198 -5.92 4.56 6.75
CA ASN A 198 -6.67 4.18 7.94
C ASN A 198 -8.17 4.03 7.62
N GLY A 199 -8.76 4.95 6.85
CA GLY A 199 -10.19 4.87 6.51
C GLY A 199 -10.56 3.62 5.70
N TYR A 200 -9.72 3.20 4.75
CA TYR A 200 -9.95 1.99 3.96
C TYR A 200 -9.70 0.69 4.75
N GLN A 201 -8.56 0.62 5.45
CA GLN A 201 -8.07 -0.63 6.05
C GLN A 201 -8.53 -0.83 7.49
N GLN A 202 -8.77 0.28 8.20
CA GLN A 202 -9.08 0.34 9.63
C GLN A 202 -8.11 -0.54 10.44
N ASN A 203 -8.56 -1.09 11.57
CA ASN A 203 -7.74 -1.94 12.44
C ASN A 203 -7.82 -3.43 12.09
N ASN A 204 -8.60 -3.82 11.07
CA ASN A 204 -8.81 -5.23 10.73
C ASN A 204 -9.25 -5.43 9.28
N LEU A 205 -8.29 -5.73 8.40
CA LEU A 205 -8.56 -6.05 6.98
C LEU A 205 -9.42 -7.30 6.75
N ALA A 206 -9.61 -8.16 7.76
CA ALA A 206 -10.51 -9.31 7.67
C ALA A 206 -11.99 -8.94 7.93
N ALA A 207 -12.28 -7.69 8.33
CA ALA A 207 -13.65 -7.22 8.46
C ALA A 207 -14.32 -7.09 7.09
N ASN A 208 -15.64 -7.31 7.04
CA ASN A 208 -16.39 -7.30 5.79
C ASN A 208 -16.73 -5.89 5.26
N ASN A 209 -16.31 -4.85 5.97
CA ASN A 209 -16.53 -3.44 5.65
C ASN A 209 -15.20 -2.67 5.39
N THR A 210 -14.08 -3.38 5.35
CA THR A 210 -12.74 -2.86 5.06
C THR A 210 -12.25 -3.38 3.72
N ILE A 211 -11.36 -2.64 3.08
CA ILE A 211 -10.67 -3.07 1.85
C ILE A 211 -9.19 -2.73 1.93
N MET A 212 -8.34 -3.50 1.26
CA MET A 212 -6.92 -3.19 1.16
C MET A 212 -6.71 -1.89 0.38
N SER A 213 -5.82 -1.02 0.86
CA SER A 213 -5.46 0.22 0.18
C SER A 213 -4.19 0.03 -0.67
N CYS A 214 -4.03 0.86 -1.70
CA CYS A 214 -2.89 0.89 -2.60
C CYS A 214 -2.42 2.33 -2.79
N VAL A 215 -1.27 2.67 -2.20
CA VAL A 215 -0.71 4.01 -2.41
C VAL A 215 -0.12 4.10 -3.81
N LYS A 216 -0.43 5.18 -4.54
CA LYS A 216 -0.01 5.39 -5.92
C LYS A 216 0.34 6.85 -6.22
N HIS A 217 1.11 7.15 -7.27
CA HIS A 217 1.86 6.23 -8.14
C HIS A 217 3.34 6.34 -7.78
N PHE A 218 3.91 5.26 -7.25
CA PHE A 218 5.25 5.26 -6.68
C PHE A 218 6.31 5.21 -7.80
N ALA A 219 7.02 6.29 -8.10
CA ALA A 219 7.02 7.58 -7.41
C ALA A 219 7.26 8.77 -8.34
N LEU A 220 7.11 9.97 -7.77
CA LEU A 220 7.45 11.27 -8.38
C LEU A 220 6.57 11.64 -9.58
N TYR A 221 5.48 10.90 -9.80
CA TYR A 221 4.69 10.98 -11.03
C TYR A 221 4.04 12.35 -11.26
N GLY A 222 3.88 13.15 -10.21
CA GLY A 222 3.37 14.53 -10.28
C GLY A 222 4.37 15.59 -10.73
N ALA A 223 5.60 15.20 -11.12
CA ALA A 223 6.63 16.10 -11.66
C ALA A 223 6.97 15.91 -13.16
N PRO A 224 6.02 15.55 -14.05
CA PRO A 224 6.38 15.28 -15.43
C PRO A 224 6.74 16.58 -16.14
N GLU A 225 7.72 16.52 -17.04
CA GLU A 225 8.13 17.67 -17.83
C GLU A 225 6.94 18.31 -18.54
N ALA A 226 6.85 19.64 -18.42
CA ALA A 226 5.79 20.47 -18.99
C ALA A 226 4.35 20.09 -18.56
N GLY A 227 4.19 19.34 -17.46
CA GLY A 227 2.89 18.92 -16.95
C GLY A 227 2.14 17.98 -17.90
N ARG A 228 2.85 17.35 -18.85
CA ARG A 228 2.26 16.39 -19.78
C ARG A 228 2.26 15.01 -19.14
N ASP A 229 1.10 14.38 -19.07
CA ASP A 229 0.96 13.04 -18.49
C ASP A 229 1.95 12.04 -19.12
N TYR A 230 2.45 11.08 -18.33
CA TYR A 230 3.45 10.06 -18.70
C TYR A 230 4.85 10.59 -19.08
N ASN A 231 5.06 11.90 -19.14
CA ASN A 231 6.32 12.46 -19.64
C ASN A 231 7.48 12.24 -18.65
N THR A 232 8.71 12.47 -19.12
CA THR A 232 9.95 12.35 -18.35
C THR A 232 9.87 13.06 -17.00
N VAL A 233 10.42 12.42 -15.96
CA VAL A 233 10.63 13.00 -14.63
C VAL A 233 12.12 12.92 -14.31
N ASP A 234 12.69 14.06 -13.92
CA ASP A 234 14.08 14.16 -13.44
C ASP A 234 14.16 15.10 -12.24
N MET A 235 14.90 14.69 -11.21
CA MET A 235 15.23 15.54 -10.07
C MET A 235 16.34 14.93 -9.23
N SER A 236 16.97 15.74 -8.39
CA SER A 236 17.96 15.26 -7.43
C SER A 236 17.33 14.46 -6.29
N ARG A 237 18.09 13.49 -5.74
CA ARG A 237 17.68 12.72 -4.54
C ARG A 237 17.25 13.62 -3.39
N ILE A 238 17.96 14.72 -3.14
CA ILE A 238 17.61 15.67 -2.07
C ILE A 238 16.20 16.25 -2.26
N ARG A 239 15.81 16.59 -3.50
CA ARG A 239 14.44 17.02 -3.80
C ARG A 239 13.45 15.89 -3.59
N MET A 240 13.76 14.68 -4.06
CA MET A 240 12.87 13.53 -3.87
C MET A 240 12.51 13.35 -2.38
N TYR A 241 13.51 13.25 -1.51
CA TYR A 241 13.31 12.97 -0.08
C TYR A 241 12.59 14.08 0.68
N ASN A 242 12.86 15.35 0.35
CA ASN A 242 12.27 16.47 1.09
C ASN A 242 10.92 16.92 0.53
N GLU A 243 10.68 16.74 -0.77
CA GLU A 243 9.60 17.44 -1.46
C GLU A 243 8.57 16.51 -2.13
N TYR A 244 8.89 15.24 -2.41
CA TYR A 244 7.98 14.36 -3.17
C TYR A 244 7.71 13.01 -2.50
N LEU A 245 8.71 12.42 -1.84
CA LEU A 245 8.61 11.12 -1.18
C LEU A 245 7.80 11.08 0.13
N PRO A 246 7.66 12.17 0.92
CA PRO A 246 7.02 12.07 2.24
C PRO A 246 5.60 11.47 2.24
N PRO A 247 4.67 11.78 1.32
CA PRO A 247 3.33 11.19 1.33
C PRO A 247 3.31 9.67 1.11
N TYR A 248 4.17 9.13 0.23
CA TYR A 248 4.26 7.68 0.05
C TYR A 248 4.82 7.00 1.30
N LYS A 249 5.86 7.59 1.93
CA LYS A 249 6.42 7.08 3.17
C LYS A 249 5.38 7.06 4.29
N ALA A 250 4.57 8.11 4.38
CA ALA A 250 3.48 8.19 5.36
C ALA A 250 2.45 7.07 5.17
N ALA A 251 2.09 6.73 3.92
CA ALA A 251 1.20 5.59 3.64
C ALA A 251 1.82 4.24 4.05
N VAL A 252 3.13 4.05 3.80
CA VAL A 252 3.86 2.85 4.21
C VAL A 252 3.92 2.73 5.74
N GLU A 253 4.23 3.82 6.43
CA GLU A 253 4.26 3.86 7.90
C GLU A 253 2.87 3.66 8.53
N GLU A 254 1.80 4.02 7.83
CA GLU A 254 0.40 3.73 8.22
C GLU A 254 -0.01 2.28 7.95
N GLY A 255 0.84 1.50 7.29
CA GLY A 255 0.60 0.08 7.02
C GLY A 255 -0.25 -0.18 5.78
N VAL A 256 -0.16 0.66 4.74
CA VAL A 256 -0.80 0.38 3.43
C VAL A 256 -0.46 -1.04 2.94
N GLY A 257 -1.44 -1.78 2.43
CA GLY A 257 -1.26 -3.18 2.05
C GLY A 257 -0.54 -3.39 0.72
N SER A 258 -0.56 -2.38 -0.16
CA SER A 258 0.03 -2.46 -1.50
C SER A 258 0.55 -1.11 -1.99
N VAL A 259 1.44 -1.13 -2.97
CA VAL A 259 2.00 0.05 -3.65
C VAL A 259 1.87 -0.15 -5.17
N MET A 260 1.43 0.87 -5.90
CA MET A 260 1.39 0.85 -7.36
C MET A 260 2.59 1.61 -7.93
N ALA A 261 3.42 0.97 -8.75
CA ALA A 261 4.54 1.63 -9.44
C ALA A 261 4.02 2.64 -10.48
N SER A 262 4.72 3.76 -10.69
CA SER A 262 4.34 4.78 -11.66
C SER A 262 4.82 4.49 -13.08
N PHE A 263 4.30 5.27 -14.04
CA PHE A 263 4.70 5.19 -15.45
C PHE A 263 6.04 5.86 -15.76
N ASN A 264 6.37 6.95 -15.06
CA ASN A 264 7.54 7.76 -15.40
C ASN A 264 8.87 7.04 -15.13
N GLU A 265 9.91 7.50 -15.84
CA GLU A 265 11.30 7.20 -15.48
C GLU A 265 11.76 8.03 -14.27
N ILE A 266 12.74 7.49 -13.54
CA ILE A 266 13.49 8.17 -12.48
C ILE A 266 14.95 7.81 -12.69
N ASP A 267 15.81 8.82 -12.84
CA ASP A 267 17.22 8.65 -13.22
C ASP A 267 17.39 7.82 -14.52
N GLY A 268 16.48 7.98 -15.48
CA GLY A 268 16.47 7.27 -16.76
C GLY A 268 16.01 5.81 -16.70
N VAL A 269 15.45 5.35 -15.57
CA VAL A 269 14.90 3.99 -15.42
C VAL A 269 13.40 4.07 -15.10
N PRO A 270 12.50 3.45 -15.88
CA PRO A 270 11.07 3.37 -15.57
C PRO A 270 10.83 2.87 -14.15
N ALA A 271 9.91 3.49 -13.40
CA ALA A 271 9.70 3.17 -11.99
C ALA A 271 9.39 1.67 -11.76
N THR A 272 8.61 1.05 -12.66
CA THR A 272 8.31 -0.40 -12.66
C THR A 272 9.57 -1.29 -12.68
N GLY A 273 10.65 -0.83 -13.34
CA GLY A 273 11.93 -1.54 -13.44
C GLY A 273 13.02 -1.01 -12.49
N ASN A 274 12.71 -0.03 -11.64
CA ASN A 274 13.71 0.67 -10.85
C ASN A 274 13.95 -0.05 -9.50
N LYS A 275 15.03 -0.85 -9.42
CA LYS A 275 15.40 -1.59 -8.19
C LYS A 275 15.66 -0.67 -7.00
N TRP A 276 16.34 0.47 -7.21
CA TRP A 276 16.60 1.42 -6.13
C TRP A 276 15.27 1.89 -5.51
N LEU A 277 14.28 2.18 -6.34
CA LEU A 277 12.97 2.63 -5.89
C LEU A 277 12.20 1.50 -5.17
N LEU A 278 12.00 0.36 -5.84
CA LEU A 278 11.05 -0.68 -5.40
C LEU A 278 11.63 -1.66 -4.37
N THR A 279 12.95 -1.71 -4.22
CA THR A 279 13.64 -2.59 -3.26
C THR A 279 14.39 -1.77 -2.23
N ASP A 280 15.41 -1.03 -2.67
CA ASP A 280 16.36 -0.41 -1.74
C ASP A 280 15.64 0.66 -0.88
N LEU A 281 14.87 1.55 -1.51
CA LEU A 281 14.09 2.56 -0.79
C LEU A 281 12.83 1.96 -0.14
N LEU A 282 11.96 1.33 -0.93
CA LEU A 282 10.64 0.92 -0.43
C LEU A 282 10.72 -0.18 0.64
N ARG A 283 11.57 -1.18 0.44
CA ARG A 283 11.64 -2.36 1.33
C ARG A 283 12.75 -2.23 2.35
N ASP A 284 13.97 -1.94 1.91
CA ASP A 284 15.12 -1.97 2.81
C ASP A 284 15.14 -0.73 3.72
N ASP A 285 14.91 0.47 3.18
CA ASP A 285 14.91 1.71 3.96
C ASP A 285 13.59 1.96 4.71
N TRP A 286 12.42 1.73 4.07
CA TRP A 286 11.11 2.02 4.67
C TRP A 286 10.44 0.82 5.33
N GLY A 287 10.96 -0.40 5.14
CA GLY A 287 10.41 -1.60 5.79
C GLY A 287 9.05 -2.04 5.26
N PHE A 288 8.70 -1.72 4.00
CA PHE A 288 7.41 -2.11 3.42
C PHE A 288 7.28 -3.64 3.28
N ASN A 289 6.24 -4.19 3.92
CA ASN A 289 5.99 -5.63 3.98
C ASN A 289 4.84 -6.12 3.05
N GLY A 290 4.23 -5.22 2.28
CA GLY A 290 3.20 -5.58 1.30
C GLY A 290 3.76 -5.99 -0.07
N PHE A 291 2.89 -5.96 -1.08
CA PHE A 291 3.25 -6.25 -2.47
C PHE A 291 3.19 -4.99 -3.35
N VAL A 292 3.94 -5.02 -4.45
CA VAL A 292 3.93 -3.98 -5.48
C VAL A 292 3.14 -4.49 -6.69
N VAL A 293 2.25 -3.65 -7.21
CA VAL A 293 1.56 -3.86 -8.49
C VAL A 293 2.08 -2.85 -9.51
N SER A 294 2.19 -3.22 -10.78
CA SER A 294 2.43 -2.20 -11.82
C SER A 294 1.19 -1.34 -12.02
N ASP A 295 1.35 -0.12 -12.52
CA ASP A 295 0.21 0.55 -13.17
C ASP A 295 -0.18 -0.21 -14.46
N TYR A 296 -1.27 0.22 -15.10
CA TYR A 296 -1.87 -0.43 -16.25
C TYR A 296 -0.85 -0.65 -17.36
N THR A 297 -0.51 -1.91 -17.62
CA THR A 297 0.49 -2.31 -18.62
C THR A 297 1.89 -1.70 -18.45
N GLY A 298 2.23 -1.13 -17.28
CA GLY A 298 3.50 -0.42 -17.06
C GLY A 298 4.78 -1.26 -17.10
N ILE A 299 4.70 -2.58 -17.36
CA ILE A 299 5.85 -3.45 -17.68
C ILE A 299 6.24 -3.33 -19.17
N TYR A 300 5.26 -3.08 -20.04
CA TYR A 300 5.43 -3.05 -21.51
C TYR A 300 5.56 -1.64 -22.08
N GLU A 301 5.35 -0.63 -21.25
CA GLU A 301 5.48 0.79 -21.58
C GLU A 301 6.92 1.27 -21.41
#